data_AF-A0A931W7U8-F1
#
_entry.id   AF-A0A931W7U8-F1
#
_cell.length_a   1.000
_cell.length_b   1.000
_cell.length_c   1.000
_cell.angle_alpha   90.00
_cell.angle_beta   90.00
_cell.angle_gamma   90.00
#
_symmetry.space_group_name_H-M   'P 1'
#
loop_
_entity.id
_entity.type
_entity.pdbx_description
1 polymer ?
#
loop_
_entity_poly.entity_id
_entity_poly.type
_entity_poly.pdbx_seq_one_letter_code
_entity_poly.pdbx_strand_id
1 'polypeptide(L)' 'MVNPLDFLREVRVELQKVVWPTWPQTFRLTVIVVIVTIAVGFFIGGIDLALTKLTELLLE' A
#
# COMPACT_ATOMS: atom_id res chain seq x y z
N MET A 1 16.74 -34.11 -11.77
CA MET A 1 16.03 -32.94 -12.30
C MET A 1 14.77 -32.80 -11.46
N VAL A 2 14.58 -31.65 -10.80
CA VAL A 2 13.42 -31.44 -9.92
C VAL A 2 12.17 -31.45 -10.77
N ASN A 3 11.22 -32.31 -10.44
CA ASN A 3 9.94 -32.36 -11.14
C ASN A 3 9.14 -31.11 -10.73
N PRO A 4 8.63 -30.28 -11.65
CA PRO A 4 7.86 -29.08 -11.32
C PRO A 4 6.66 -29.36 -10.40
N LEU A 5 6.06 -30.55 -10.50
CA LEU A 5 4.97 -31.00 -9.64
C LEU A 5 5.42 -31.21 -8.19
N ASP A 6 6.61 -31.74 -7.97
CA ASP A 6 7.18 -31.95 -6.64
C ASP A 6 7.58 -30.61 -5.99
N PHE A 7 8.13 -29.68 -6.79
CA PHE A 7 8.44 -28.32 -6.34
C PHE A 7 7.20 -27.56 -5.85
N LEU A 8 6.08 -27.61 -6.59
CA LEU A 8 4.83 -26.96 -6.16
C LEU A 8 4.28 -27.57 -4.86
N ARG A 9 4.49 -28.87 -4.65
CA ARG A 9 4.09 -29.56 -3.43
C ARG A 9 4.91 -29.08 -2.24
N GLU A 10 6.23 -28.97 -2.39
CA GLU A 10 7.14 -28.44 -1.37
C GLU A 10 6.81 -26.99 -1.02
N VAL A 11 6.59 -26.12 -2.02
CA VAL A 11 6.20 -24.72 -1.80
C VAL A 11 4.89 -24.61 -1.02
N ARG A 12 3.89 -25.45 -1.32
CA ARG A 12 2.63 -25.48 -0.57
C ARG A 12 2.84 -25.84 0.90
N VAL A 13 3.70 -26.82 1.18
CA VAL A 13 4.03 -27.22 2.56
C VAL A 13 4.74 -26.09 3.30
N GLU A 14 5.63 -25.35 2.64
CA GLU A 14 6.35 -24.24 3.25
C GLU A 14 5.45 -23.02 3.49
N LEU A 15 4.53 -22.73 2.56
CA LEU A 15 3.53 -21.66 2.71
C LEU A 15 2.59 -21.91 3.90
N GLN A 16 2.36 -23.16 4.29
CA GLN A 16 1.56 -23.51 5.47
C GLN A 16 2.29 -23.19 6.79
N LYS A 17 3.62 -23.07 6.78
CA LYS A 17 4.40 -22.66 7.96
C LYS A 17 4.40 -21.14 8.15
N VAL A 18 3.94 -20.38 7.16
CA VAL A 18 3.86 -18.92 7.23
C VAL A 18 2.77 -18.52 8.20
N VAL A 19 3.14 -17.74 9.23
CA VAL A 19 2.20 -17.16 10.19
C VAL A 19 1.56 -15.93 9.55
N TRP A 20 0.38 -16.12 8.96
CA TRP A 20 -0.39 -15.02 8.41
C TRP A 20 -1.01 -14.17 9.53
N PRO A 21 -1.07 -12.84 9.36
CA PRO A 21 -1.74 -11.97 10.30
C PRO A 21 -3.21 -12.35 10.44
N THR A 22 -3.76 -12.17 11.64
CA THR A 22 -5.18 -12.47 11.87
C THR A 22 -6.06 -11.48 11.11
N TRP A 23 -7.29 -11.88 10.75
CA TRP A 23 -8.26 -11.03 10.06
C TRP A 23 -8.44 -9.64 10.71
N PRO A 24 -8.58 -9.52 12.05
CA PRO A 24 -8.69 -8.21 12.70
C PRO A 24 -7.43 -7.35 12.59
N GLN A 25 -6.24 -7.97 12.63
CA GLN A 25 -4.96 -7.26 12.49
C GLN A 25 -4.81 -6.69 11.08
N THR A 26 -5.11 -7.50 10.07
CA THR A 26 -5.04 -7.09 8.66
C THR A 26 -5.98 -5.90 8.41
N PHE A 27 -7.23 -6.01 8.86
CA PHE A 27 -8.21 -4.92 8.70
C PHE A 27 -7.75 -3.62 9.38
N ARG A 28 -7.24 -3.71 10.62
CA ARG A 28 -6.73 -2.53 11.34
C ARG A 28 -5.58 -1.86 10.58
N LEU A 29 -4.64 -2.64 10.06
CA LEU A 29 -3.52 -2.12 9.28
C LEU A 29 -4.00 -1.46 7.99
N THR A 30 -4.94 -2.07 7.26
CA THR A 30 -5.53 -1.49 6.06
C THR A 30 -6.23 -0.16 6.34
N VAL A 31 -7.01 -0.07 7.43
CA VAL A 31 -7.70 1.17 7.82
C VAL A 31 -6.69 2.29 8.10
N ILE A 32 -5.59 2.00 8.80
CA ILE A 32 -4.54 2.98 9.06
C ILE A 32 -3.94 3.48 7.74
N VAL A 33 -3.61 2.58 6.81
CA VAL A 33 -3.07 2.96 5.50
C VAL A 33 -4.04 3.87 4.74
N VAL A 34 -5.33 3.51 4.69
CA VAL A 34 -6.35 4.34 4.01
C VAL A 34 -6.39 5.75 4.59
N ILE A 35 -6.40 5.89 5.91
CA ILE A 35 -6.42 7.19 6.58
C ILE A 35 -5.17 8.00 6.21
N VAL A 36 -3.98 7.40 6.31
CA VAL A 36 -2.72 8.07 6.00
C VAL A 36 -2.66 8.49 4.53
N THR A 37 -3.06 7.62 3.61
CA THR A 37 -3.07 7.93 2.17
C THR A 37 -4.02 9.08 1.85
N ILE A 38 -5.20 9.12 2.47
CA ILE A 38 -6.14 10.24 2.31
C ILE A 38 -5.51 11.53 2.85
N ALA A 39 -4.92 11.50 4.05
CA ALA A 39 -4.30 12.67 4.67
C ALA A 39 -3.14 13.21 3.81
N VAL A 40 -2.26 12.34 3.32
CA VAL A 40 -1.16 12.71 2.41
C VAL A 40 -1.69 13.25 1.09
N GLY A 41 -2.73 12.63 0.52
CA GLY A 41 -3.37 13.10 -0.71
C GLY A 41 -3.93 14.51 -0.59
N PHE A 42 -4.62 14.80 0.53
CA PHE A 42 -5.09 16.16 0.81
C PHE A 42 -3.95 17.15 1.04
N PHE A 43 -2.89 16.74 1.71
CA PHE A 43 -1.72 17.59 1.95
C PHE A 43 -1.04 17.99 0.64
N ILE A 44 -0.74 17.01 -0.22
CA ILE A 44 -0.11 17.24 -1.52
C ILE A 44 -1.05 18.06 -2.41
N GLY A 45 -2.32 17.66 -2.54
CA GLY A 45 -3.29 18.39 -3.35
C GLY A 45 -3.52 19.83 -2.87
N GLY A 46 -3.49 20.08 -1.56
CA GLY A 46 -3.56 21.42 -1.00
C GLY A 46 -2.35 22.28 -1.38
N ILE A 47 -1.15 21.70 -1.34
CA ILE A 47 0.09 22.37 -1.77
C ILE A 47 0.05 22.66 -3.28
N ASP A 48 -0.37 21.70 -4.10
CA ASP A 48 -0.46 21.87 -5.56
C ASP A 48 -1.42 23.01 -5.92
N LEU A 49 -2.57 23.10 -5.24
CA LEU A 49 -3.51 24.21 -5.44
C LEU A 49 -2.92 25.55 -4.98
N ALA A 50 -2.22 25.58 -3.86
CA ALA A 50 -1.57 26.80 -3.37
C ALA A 50 -0.46 27.27 -4.32
N LEU A 51 0.37 26.35 -4.79
CA LEU A 51 1.43 26.63 -5.75
C LEU A 51 0.86 27.10 -7.09
N THR A 52 -0.19 26.45 -7.60
CA THR A 52 -0.82 26.84 -8.87
C THR A 52 -1.30 28.30 -8.81
N LYS A 53 -2.02 28.67 -7.75
CA LYS A 53 -2.47 30.06 -7.55
C LYS A 53 -1.31 31.05 -7.40
N LEU A 54 -0.25 30.66 -6.70
CA LEU A 54 0.93 31.49 -6.53
C LEU A 54 1.65 31.70 -7.87
N THR A 55 1.75 30.66 -8.70
CA THR A 55 2.37 30.77 -10.02
C THR A 55 1.54 31.59 -10.99
N GLU A 56 0.21 31.49 -10.95
CA GLU A 56 -0.69 32.37 -11.74
C GLU A 56 -0.47 33.84 -11.36
N LEU A 57 -0.43 34.16 -10.06
CA LEU A 57 -0.20 35.52 -9.57
C LEU A 57 1.20 36.08 -9.93
N LEU A 58 2.20 35.21 -10.08
CA LEU A 58 3.57 35.62 -10.43
C LEU A 58 3.80 35.78 -11.94
N LEU A 59 2.99 35.12 -12.78
CA LEU A 59 3.10 35.15 -14.24
C LEU A 59 2.16 36.17 -14.90
N GLU A 60 1.11 36.62 -14.20
CA GLU A 60 0.41 37.87 -14.48
C GLU A 60 1.17 39.10 -13.94
#